data_AF-A0ABD1R5Q7-F1
#
_entry.id   AF-A0ABD1R5Q7-F1
#
_cell.length_a   1.000
_cell.length_b   1.000
_cell.length_c   1.000
_cell.angle_alpha   90.00
_cell.angle_beta   90.00
_cell.angle_gamma   90.00
#
_symmetry.space_group_name_H-M   'P 1'
#
loop_
_entity.id
_entity.type
_entity.pdbx_description
1 polymer ?
#
loop_
_entity_poly.entity_id
_entity_poly.type
_entity_poly.pdbx_seq_one_letter_code
_entity_poly.pdbx_strand_id
1 'polypeptide(L)'
;MESSLATSQMSDEIVCFCGQSSVTRTSLTANNPGQRFRSCSFYGQPDAWDYFSWVDPPPHPRYKAIINKLLRKDNSKRNDEQQLRRLVKCYQIALEVFLLGVIIQKIWL
;
A
#
# COMPACT_ATOMS: atom_id res chain seq x y z
N MET A 1 -5.62 51.84 -13.35
CA MET A 1 -6.54 51.45 -12.28
C MET A 1 -6.48 49.94 -12.19
N GLU A 2 -5.71 49.46 -11.22
CA GLU A 2 -5.66 48.05 -10.83
C GLU A 2 -7.03 47.61 -10.33
N SER A 3 -7.47 46.43 -10.73
CA SER A 3 -8.44 45.67 -9.96
C SER A 3 -8.03 44.20 -9.99
N SER A 4 -7.16 43.90 -9.04
CA SER A 4 -6.89 42.57 -8.52
C SER A 4 -8.17 41.94 -7.99
N LEU A 5 -8.54 40.78 -8.51
CA LEU A 5 -9.33 39.79 -7.78
C LEU A 5 -8.77 38.41 -8.14
N ALA A 6 -7.73 38.02 -7.40
CA ALA A 6 -7.38 36.63 -7.23
C ALA A 6 -8.65 35.88 -6.86
N THR A 7 -9.12 35.01 -7.73
CA THR A 7 -10.23 34.11 -7.43
C THR A 7 -9.74 33.20 -6.32
N SER A 8 -10.06 33.56 -5.07
CA SER A 8 -9.91 32.70 -3.91
C SER A 8 -10.66 31.41 -4.23
N GLN A 9 -9.92 30.32 -4.45
CA GLN A 9 -10.48 28.99 -4.53
C GLN A 9 -11.07 28.67 -3.15
N MET A 10 -12.33 29.04 -2.95
CA MET A 10 -13.11 28.59 -1.81
C MET A 10 -13.46 27.15 -2.11
N SER A 11 -12.62 26.23 -1.64
CA SER A 11 -12.99 24.82 -1.62
C SER A 11 -14.17 24.70 -0.65
N ASP A 12 -15.38 24.45 -1.16
CA ASP A 12 -16.48 24.00 -0.32
C ASP A 12 -15.97 22.81 0.50
N GLU A 13 -15.88 23.01 1.80
CA GLU A 13 -15.43 21.99 2.73
C GLU A 13 -16.51 20.91 2.77
N ILE A 14 -16.30 19.83 2.02
CA ILE A 14 -17.26 18.73 1.96
C ILE A 14 -17.23 17.99 3.30
N VAL A 15 -18.33 18.07 4.05
CA VAL A 15 -18.48 17.49 5.38
C VAL A 15 -19.05 16.06 5.30
N CYS A 16 -18.54 15.18 6.16
CA CYS A 16 -19.04 13.82 6.37
C CYS A 16 -20.32 13.84 7.21
N PHE A 17 -21.14 12.78 7.16
CA PHE A 17 -22.34 12.64 8.00
C PHE A 17 -22.06 12.70 9.52
N CYS A 18 -20.82 12.47 9.96
CA CYS A 18 -20.40 12.66 11.34
C CYS A 18 -20.22 14.14 11.77
N GLY A 19 -20.40 15.08 10.85
CA GLY A 19 -20.19 16.52 11.08
C GLY A 19 -18.73 16.99 10.95
N GLN A 20 -17.79 16.09 10.68
CA GLN A 20 -16.37 16.43 10.46
C GLN A 20 -16.04 16.56 8.97
N SER A 21 -15.01 17.35 8.65
CA SER A 21 -14.52 17.53 7.29
C SER A 21 -14.07 16.21 6.66
N SER A 22 -14.49 15.97 5.42
CA SER A 22 -14.06 14.77 4.69
C SER A 22 -12.60 14.87 4.29
N VAL A 23 -11.91 13.72 4.31
CA VAL A 23 -10.49 13.63 3.97
C VAL A 23 -10.33 13.01 2.59
N THR A 24 -9.55 13.63 1.73
CA THR A 24 -9.17 13.06 0.43
C THR A 24 -8.07 12.01 0.61
N ARG A 25 -8.32 10.80 0.11
CA ARG A 25 -7.41 9.65 0.14
C ARG A 25 -7.21 9.13 -1.29
N THR A 26 -6.18 8.32 -1.48
CA THR A 26 -5.88 7.70 -2.77
C THR A 26 -6.12 6.19 -2.69
N SER A 27 -6.91 5.64 -3.62
CA SER A 27 -7.13 4.20 -3.68
C SER A 27 -5.88 3.48 -4.20
N LEU A 28 -5.49 2.44 -3.48
CA LEU A 28 -4.37 1.55 -3.84
C LEU A 28 -4.87 0.20 -4.38
N THR A 29 -6.16 0.11 -4.72
CA THR A 29 -6.75 -1.12 -5.25
C THR A 29 -6.40 -1.31 -6.71
N ALA A 30 -6.31 -2.57 -7.16
CA ALA A 30 -6.12 -2.88 -8.58
C ALA A 30 -7.25 -2.36 -9.47
N ASN A 31 -8.43 -2.11 -8.89
CA ASN A 31 -9.59 -1.63 -9.62
C ASN A 31 -9.56 -0.13 -9.87
N ASN A 32 -9.08 0.63 -8.89
CA ASN A 32 -9.08 2.09 -8.89
C ASN A 32 -7.66 2.63 -8.56
N PRO A 33 -6.61 2.20 -9.26
CA PRO A 33 -5.24 2.51 -8.87
C PRO A 33 -4.99 4.01 -8.93
N GLY A 34 -4.55 4.62 -7.84
CA GLY A 34 -4.22 6.04 -7.80
C GLY A 34 -5.42 6.99 -7.89
N GLN A 35 -6.66 6.49 -7.90
CA GLN A 35 -7.87 7.33 -7.97
C GLN A 35 -8.17 7.92 -6.59
N ARG A 36 -8.36 9.23 -6.50
CA ARG A 36 -8.69 9.88 -5.22
C ARG A 36 -10.17 9.78 -4.90
N PHE A 37 -10.46 9.51 -3.65
CA PHE A 37 -11.80 9.51 -3.05
C PHE A 37 -11.80 10.32 -1.76
N ARG A 38 -12.96 10.78 -1.33
CA ARG A 38 -13.18 11.37 0.00
C ARG A 38 -13.76 10.32 0.92
N SER A 39 -13.35 10.35 2.17
CA SER A 39 -13.87 9.49 3.22
C SER A 39 -14.16 10.28 4.49
N CYS A 40 -14.86 9.66 5.44
CA CYS A 40 -14.88 10.11 6.82
C CYS A 40 -13.44 10.32 7.35
N SER A 41 -13.25 11.30 8.22
CA SER A 41 -12.00 11.53 8.93
C SER A 41 -11.60 10.31 9.78
N PHE A 42 -12.59 9.64 10.37
CA PHE A 42 -12.44 8.41 11.15
C PHE A 42 -12.34 7.13 10.29
N TYR A 43 -12.23 7.21 8.96
CA TYR A 43 -12.19 6.04 8.06
C TYR A 43 -11.22 4.95 8.54
N GLY A 44 -11.73 3.71 8.69
CA GLY A 44 -10.98 2.55 9.20
C GLY A 44 -11.04 2.37 10.72
N GLN A 45 -11.72 3.25 11.45
CA GLN A 45 -11.95 3.14 12.89
C GLN A 45 -13.37 2.62 13.18
N PRO A 46 -13.65 2.11 14.40
CA PRO A 46 -15.00 1.65 14.78
C PRO A 46 -16.09 2.71 14.64
N ASP A 47 -15.77 3.98 14.89
CA ASP A 47 -16.71 5.11 14.82
C ASP A 47 -16.75 5.77 13.42
N ALA A 48 -16.18 5.11 12.41
CA ALA A 48 -16.19 5.60 11.05
C ALA A 48 -17.60 5.60 10.48
N TRP A 49 -17.98 6.73 9.88
CA TRP A 49 -19.18 6.79 9.06
C TRP A 49 -18.84 6.39 7.62
N ASP A 50 -19.76 5.69 6.96
CA ASP A 50 -19.60 5.19 5.58
C ASP A 50 -19.75 6.28 4.50
N TYR A 51 -19.26 7.48 4.79
CA TYR A 51 -19.18 8.55 3.79
C TYR A 51 -18.09 8.22 2.76
N PHE A 52 -18.48 8.23 1.48
CA PHE A 52 -17.60 7.97 0.35
C PHE A 52 -18.01 8.80 -0.87
N SER A 53 -17.04 9.44 -1.54
CA SER A 53 -17.26 10.06 -2.85
C SER A 53 -16.00 10.09 -3.70
N TRP A 54 -16.11 9.90 -5.02
CA TRP A 54 -14.95 10.01 -5.91
C TRP A 54 -14.59 11.47 -6.15
N VAL A 55 -13.29 11.80 -6.08
CA VAL A 55 -12.76 13.13 -6.46
C VAL A 55 -12.37 13.14 -7.93
N ASP A 56 -11.63 12.10 -8.35
CA ASP A 56 -11.18 11.97 -9.72
C ASP A 56 -12.14 11.06 -10.50
N PRO A 57 -12.31 11.25 -11.83
CA PRO A 57 -13.05 10.32 -12.66
C PRO A 57 -12.40 8.92 -12.66
N PRO A 58 -13.14 7.88 -13.09
CA PRO A 58 -12.57 6.53 -13.20
C PRO A 58 -11.28 6.52 -14.02
N PRO A 59 -10.25 5.75 -13.59
CA PRO A 59 -8.98 5.71 -14.30
C PRO A 59 -9.14 5.13 -15.70
N HIS A 60 -8.42 5.70 -16.66
CA HIS A 60 -8.43 5.19 -18.03
C HIS A 60 -7.99 3.70 -18.08
N PRO A 61 -8.65 2.84 -18.88
CA PRO A 61 -8.36 1.39 -18.91
C PRO A 61 -6.89 1.05 -19.17
N ARG A 62 -6.23 1.80 -20.07
CA ARG A 62 -4.79 1.64 -20.35
C ARG A 62 -3.93 1.92 -19.11
N TYR A 63 -4.23 2.98 -18.37
CA TYR A 63 -3.49 3.33 -17.16
C TYR A 63 -3.65 2.24 -16.10
N LYS A 64 -4.89 1.78 -15.86
CA LYS A 64 -5.18 0.63 -14.98
C LYS A 64 -4.41 -0.62 -15.38
N ALA A 65 -4.37 -0.94 -16.67
CA ALA A 65 -3.65 -2.11 -17.19
C ALA A 65 -2.13 -2.02 -16.95
N ILE A 66 -1.52 -0.85 -17.20
CA ILE A 66 -0.08 -0.63 -16.99
C ILE A 66 0.25 -0.76 -15.50
N ILE A 67 -0.47 -0.06 -14.62
CA ILE A 67 -0.21 -0.10 -13.17
C ILE A 67 -0.36 -1.53 -12.65
N ASN A 68 -1.42 -2.24 -13.02
CA ASN A 68 -1.63 -3.62 -12.58
C ASN A 68 -0.54 -4.57 -13.09
N LYS A 69 -0.05 -4.38 -14.33
CA LYS A 69 1.08 -5.17 -14.85
C LYS A 69 2.35 -4.93 -14.03
N LEU A 70 2.62 -3.68 -13.65
CA LEU A 70 3.78 -3.34 -12.82
C LEU A 70 3.66 -3.95 -11.41
N LEU A 71 2.50 -3.84 -10.78
CA LEU A 71 2.24 -4.44 -9.45
C LEU A 71 2.42 -5.96 -9.47
N ARG A 72 1.91 -6.66 -10.49
CA ARG A 72 2.11 -8.11 -10.65
C ARG A 72 3.59 -8.47 -10.76
N LYS A 73 4.35 -7.69 -11.55
CA LYS A 73 5.80 -7.92 -11.71
C LYS A 73 6.55 -7.67 -10.41
N ASP A 74 6.20 -6.63 -9.65
CA ASP A 74 6.81 -6.33 -8.36
C ASP A 74 6.52 -7.43 -7.32
N ASN A 75 5.27 -7.89 -7.25
CA ASN A 75 4.88 -8.99 -6.37
C ASN A 75 5.61 -10.30 -6.71
N SER A 76 5.76 -10.61 -7.99
CA SER A 76 6.55 -11.78 -8.44
C SER A 76 7.98 -11.68 -7.92
N LYS A 77 8.65 -10.54 -8.13
CA LYS A 77 10.03 -10.33 -7.66
C LYS A 77 10.16 -10.48 -6.14
N ARG A 78 9.24 -9.87 -5.38
CA ARG A 78 9.22 -9.99 -3.91
C ARG A 78 9.04 -11.43 -3.47
N ASN A 79 8.18 -12.19 -4.15
CA ASN A 79 7.98 -13.61 -3.88
C ASN A 79 9.25 -14.43 -4.17
N ASP A 80 9.88 -14.20 -5.32
CA ASP A 80 11.13 -14.88 -5.72
C ASP A 80 12.27 -14.55 -4.72
N GLU A 81 12.40 -13.29 -4.31
CA GLU A 81 13.33 -12.87 -3.26
C GLU A 81 13.02 -13.54 -1.93
N GLN A 82 11.75 -13.64 -1.54
CA GLN A 82 11.35 -14.30 -0.30
C GLN A 82 11.66 -15.81 -0.36
N GLN A 83 11.43 -16.46 -1.50
CA GLN A 83 11.78 -17.86 -1.71
C GLN A 83 13.30 -18.08 -1.59
N LEU A 84 14.10 -17.25 -2.24
CA LEU A 84 15.56 -17.33 -2.15
C LEU A 84 16.05 -17.12 -0.71
N ARG A 85 15.50 -16.12 -0.01
CA ARG A 85 15.80 -15.87 1.42
C ARG A 85 15.45 -17.07 2.29
N ARG A 86 14.34 -17.77 2.02
CA ARG A 86 13.97 -19.00 2.75
C ARG A 86 14.96 -20.12 2.48
N LEU A 87 15.34 -20.34 1.22
CA LEU A 87 16.33 -21.37 0.86
C LEU A 87 17.67 -21.12 1.54
N VAL A 88 18.21 -19.90 1.43
CA VAL A 88 19.48 -19.52 2.06
C VAL A 88 19.43 -19.74 3.58
N LYS A 89 18.34 -19.36 4.24
CA LYS A 89 18.17 -19.61 5.68
C LYS A 89 18.16 -21.10 6.02
N CYS A 90 17.45 -21.93 5.25
CA CYS A 90 17.45 -23.39 5.46
C CYS A 90 18.87 -23.98 5.31
N TYR A 91 19.60 -23.57 4.27
CA TYR A 91 21.00 -24.00 4.07
C TYR A 91 21.92 -23.55 5.20
N GLN A 92 21.77 -22.30 5.66
CA GLN A 92 22.55 -21.78 6.79
C GLN A 92 22.30 -22.60 8.07
N ILE A 93 21.03 -22.85 8.41
CA ILE A 93 20.67 -23.65 9.59
C ILE A 93 21.22 -25.08 9.47
N ALA A 94 21.10 -25.71 8.29
CA ALA A 94 21.62 -27.06 8.07
C ALA A 94 23.14 -27.13 8.26
N LEU A 95 23.87 -26.12 7.80
CA LEU A 95 25.31 -26.03 7.96
C LEU A 95 25.71 -25.81 9.43
N GLU A 96 24.99 -24.93 10.15
CA GLU A 96 25.20 -24.72 11.59
C GLU A 96 24.98 -26.02 12.38
N VAL A 97 23.89 -26.75 12.11
CA VAL A 97 23.60 -28.05 12.74
C VAL A 97 24.69 -29.08 12.42
N PHE A 98 25.15 -29.14 11.16
CA PHE A 98 26.21 -30.05 10.75
C PHE A 98 27.53 -29.77 11.49
N LEU A 99 27.94 -28.49 11.56
CA LEU A 99 29.16 -28.10 12.27
C LEU A 99 29.09 -28.45 13.76
N LEU A 100 27.95 -28.19 14.41
CA LEU A 100 27.74 -28.59 15.81
C LEU A 100 27.86 -30.11 15.99
N GLY A 101 27.31 -30.90 15.06
CA GLY A 101 27.44 -32.36 15.08
C GLY A 101 28.90 -32.84 15.00
N VAL A 102 29.70 -32.26 14.10
CA VAL A 102 31.13 -32.58 13.97
C VAL A 102 31.91 -32.22 15.24
N ILE A 103 31.63 -31.07 15.84
CA ILE A 103 32.28 -30.64 17.09
C ILE A 103 31.96 -31.61 18.22
N ILE A 104 30.69 -32.00 18.38
CA ILE A 104 30.28 -32.98 19.39
C ILE A 104 31.01 -34.31 19.16
N GLN A 105 31.06 -34.82 17.93
CA GLN A 105 31.76 -36.08 17.63
C GLN A 105 33.25 -36.04 17.97
N LYS A 106 33.90 -34.88 17.81
CA LYS A 106 35.31 -34.66 18.18
C LYS A 106 35.57 -34.55 19.68
N ILE A 107 34.57 -34.14 20.47
CA ILE A 107 34.67 -34.09 21.94
C ILE A 107 34.55 -35.49 22.54
N TRP A 108 33.77 -36.36 21.89
CA TRP A 108 33.51 -37.74 22.34
C TRP A 108 34.49 -38.79 21.78
N LEU A 109 35.48 -38.37 20.99
CA LEU A 109 36.55 -39.21 20.44
C LEU A 109 37.91 -38.81 21.06
#